data_AF-A0A7X2D3I6-F1
#
_entry.id   AF-A0A7X2D3I6-F1
#
_cell.length_a   1.000
_cell.length_b   1.000
_cell.length_c   1.000
_cell.angle_alpha   90.00
_cell.angle_beta   90.00
_cell.angle_gamma   90.00
#
_symmetry.space_group_name_H-M   'P 1'
#
loop_
_entity.id
_entity.type
_entity.pdbx_description
1 polymer ?
#
loop_
_entity_poly.entity_id
_entity_poly.type
_entity_poly.pdbx_seq_one_letter_code
_entity_poly.pdbx_strand_id
1 'polypeptide(L)'
;MIQSCVSGKRCGSGKTDRAGAGVNGMVPQWRSLVDDAEFRATIGPPDEPVQWSQDLSVQSATLDLHHQILVGCLNRMIRLRRTWRDSLPAVRRELSLIINYCKIHFFIEEAAMMKTAVPAAAYQRHRAVHRRILARMADAVRAFHADPLTFPFDRTLHFLRAWLVHHILEEDKSDLGDRLADQSAVEAEIAKYRYAEICRKLKLREESVGPMPETALVNRFTAVVHGDPVRRAALVAVLEGRRLHVSQAPDVASAEGLVDAYAPELLFLDWSLPAAKPFARYLYCTRNTAVVACHAGDPAEILDVCEIQGVAHILPHPGTEDTIVQTMHEILDAFVPLRALVLERAAGGA
;
A
#
# COMPACT_ATOMS: atom_id res chain seq x y z
N MET A 1 65.97 40.52 25.26
CA MET A 1 66.29 41.13 26.57
C MET A 1 65.08 40.99 27.47
N ILE A 2 65.25 40.27 28.60
CA ILE A 2 64.71 40.56 29.95
C ILE A 2 63.17 40.44 30.07
N GLN A 3 62.57 39.32 30.50
CA GLN A 3 62.45 38.73 31.87
C GLN A 3 62.00 39.69 32.99
N SER A 4 60.82 39.42 33.58
CA SER A 4 60.51 39.45 35.04
C SER A 4 58.97 39.60 35.24
N CYS A 5 58.19 38.58 35.60
CA CYS A 5 57.97 37.94 36.92
C CYS A 5 57.29 38.83 37.99
N VAL A 6 56.03 38.54 38.37
CA VAL A 6 55.55 37.91 39.66
C VAL A 6 54.90 39.00 40.55
N SER A 7 53.78 38.89 41.27
CA SER A 7 52.83 37.85 41.71
C SER A 7 51.51 38.49 42.20
N GLY A 8 50.41 37.72 42.24
CA GLY A 8 49.24 38.06 43.08
C GLY A 8 48.05 37.10 42.95
N LYS A 9 48.11 35.95 43.63
CA LYS A 9 47.01 34.97 43.92
C LYS A 9 45.85 35.68 44.66
N ARG A 10 44.55 35.31 44.72
CA ARG A 10 43.66 34.13 44.50
C ARG A 10 42.22 34.76 44.52
N CYS A 11 41.15 34.25 43.92
CA CYS A 11 40.39 33.03 44.26
C CYS A 11 39.08 33.01 43.43
N GLY A 12 38.50 31.82 43.18
CA GLY A 12 37.07 31.67 42.88
C GLY A 12 36.70 31.38 41.43
N SER A 13 36.85 30.11 41.01
CA SER A 13 36.27 29.59 39.77
C SER A 13 34.75 29.43 39.90
N GLY A 14 34.00 30.33 39.26
CA GLY A 14 32.58 30.15 38.97
C GLY A 14 32.35 30.28 37.47
N LYS A 15 32.41 29.17 36.73
CA LYS A 15 31.93 29.13 35.35
C LYS A 15 30.42 28.89 35.39
N THR A 16 29.65 29.92 35.07
CA THR A 16 28.26 29.79 34.65
C THR A 16 28.25 29.52 33.15
N ASP A 17 28.08 28.25 32.78
CA ASP A 17 27.74 27.88 31.41
C ASP A 17 26.33 28.40 31.11
N ARG A 18 26.21 29.28 30.11
CA ARG A 18 24.94 29.66 29.52
C ARG A 18 24.40 28.44 28.77
N ALA A 19 23.46 27.76 29.40
CA ALA A 19 22.64 26.72 28.79
C ALA A 19 21.94 27.26 27.54
N GLY A 20 22.29 26.71 26.38
CA GLY A 20 21.43 26.73 25.21
C GLY A 20 20.13 26.02 25.54
N ALA A 21 19.01 26.68 25.26
CA ALA A 21 17.67 26.14 25.43
C ALA A 21 17.56 24.79 24.72
N GLY A 22 17.47 23.72 25.52
CA GLY A 22 17.28 22.37 25.04
C GLY A 22 15.92 22.24 24.37
N VAL A 23 15.93 21.80 23.12
CA VAL A 23 14.76 21.21 22.46
C VAL A 23 14.59 19.81 23.05
N ASN A 24 14.12 19.75 24.29
CA ASN A 24 13.76 18.50 24.96
C ASN A 24 12.25 18.30 24.77
N GLY A 25 11.89 17.65 23.67
CA GLY A 25 10.51 17.36 23.29
C GLY A 25 10.42 15.97 22.70
N MET A 26 10.21 14.98 23.58
CA MET A 26 9.79 13.60 23.32
C MET A 26 10.43 12.91 22.11
N VAL A 27 11.50 12.14 22.37
CA VAL A 27 11.88 11.03 21.50
C VAL A 27 10.71 10.03 21.46
N PRO A 28 10.15 9.67 20.29
CA PRO A 28 9.10 8.66 20.22
C PRO A 28 9.61 7.33 20.76
N GLN A 29 8.87 6.75 21.69
CA GLN A 29 9.16 5.49 22.40
C GLN A 29 9.40 4.29 21.47
N TRP A 30 9.04 4.37 20.18
CA TRP A 30 9.30 3.31 19.20
C TRP A 30 10.74 3.27 18.68
N ARG A 31 11.52 4.37 18.77
CA ARG A 31 12.94 4.37 18.35
C ARG A 31 13.77 3.38 19.17
N SER A 32 13.40 3.14 20.42
CA SER A 32 13.98 2.05 21.20
C SER A 32 13.39 0.69 20.82
N LEU A 33 12.11 0.61 20.44
CA LEU A 33 11.45 -0.67 20.08
C LEU A 33 12.00 -1.31 18.79
N VAL A 34 12.28 -0.54 17.73
CA VAL A 34 12.79 -1.13 16.47
C VAL A 34 14.23 -1.68 16.58
N ASP A 35 14.98 -1.25 17.59
CA ASP A 35 16.32 -1.71 17.92
C ASP A 35 16.35 -2.62 19.18
N ASP A 36 15.18 -2.94 19.75
CA ASP A 36 15.04 -3.82 20.91
C ASP A 36 15.20 -5.30 20.49
N ALA A 37 16.07 -6.03 21.19
CA ALA A 37 16.27 -7.45 20.96
C ALA A 37 15.00 -8.28 21.22
N GLU A 38 14.15 -7.87 22.16
CA GLU A 38 12.90 -8.53 22.50
C GLU A 38 11.89 -8.40 21.34
N PHE A 39 11.80 -7.20 20.77
CA PHE A 39 10.95 -6.92 19.61
C PHE A 39 11.41 -7.67 18.35
N ARG A 40 12.71 -7.81 18.14
CA ARG A 40 13.27 -8.62 17.03
C ARG A 40 12.91 -10.10 17.14
N ALA A 41 12.75 -10.62 18.36
CA ALA A 41 12.36 -12.01 18.57
C ALA A 41 10.88 -12.25 18.23
N THR A 42 10.00 -11.29 18.54
CA THR A 42 8.56 -11.36 18.23
C THR A 42 8.28 -11.30 16.72
N ILE A 43 9.16 -10.65 15.97
CA ILE A 43 8.96 -10.37 14.55
C ILE A 43 9.38 -11.55 13.67
N GLY A 44 10.06 -12.59 14.16
CA GLY A 44 10.50 -13.71 13.33
C GLY A 44 11.52 -13.31 12.24
N PRO A 45 12.00 -14.26 11.42
CA PRO A 45 13.01 -14.03 10.39
C PRO A 45 12.53 -13.04 9.31
N PRO A 46 13.44 -12.22 8.74
CA PRO A 46 13.08 -11.18 7.76
C PRO A 46 12.57 -11.72 6.42
N ASP A 47 12.87 -12.99 6.10
CA ASP A 47 12.41 -13.68 4.89
C ASP A 47 11.09 -14.47 5.11
N GLU A 48 10.64 -14.63 6.36
CA GLU A 48 9.47 -15.44 6.66
C GLU A 48 8.19 -14.63 6.44
N PRO A 49 7.21 -15.10 5.68
CA PRO A 49 5.93 -14.39 5.54
C PRO A 49 5.21 -14.27 6.89
N VAL A 50 4.58 -13.12 7.14
CA VAL A 50 3.66 -12.98 8.27
C VAL A 50 2.41 -13.80 7.98
N GLN A 51 2.11 -14.76 8.84
CA GLN A 51 0.88 -15.55 8.76
C GLN A 51 -0.22 -14.84 9.55
N TRP A 52 -1.42 -14.77 8.98
CA TRP A 52 -2.59 -14.34 9.74
C TRP A 52 -2.95 -15.40 10.78
N SER A 53 -3.30 -14.97 11.99
CA SER A 53 -3.77 -15.83 13.07
C SER A 53 -4.88 -15.14 13.85
N GLN A 54 -5.63 -15.90 14.64
CA GLN A 54 -6.67 -15.34 15.52
C GLN A 54 -6.10 -14.38 16.57
N ASP A 55 -4.81 -14.49 16.90
CA ASP A 55 -4.16 -13.58 17.85
C ASP A 55 -4.12 -12.14 17.33
N LEU A 56 -4.03 -11.97 16.00
CA LEU A 56 -4.08 -10.68 15.30
C LEU A 56 -5.50 -10.16 15.07
N SER A 57 -6.53 -10.93 15.45
CA SER A 57 -7.91 -10.48 15.33
C SER A 57 -8.23 -9.42 16.38
N VAL A 58 -8.92 -8.37 15.94
CA VAL A 58 -9.54 -7.33 16.80
C VAL A 58 -11.04 -7.54 16.94
N GLN A 59 -11.52 -8.77 16.71
CA GLN A 59 -12.93 -9.16 16.81
C GLN A 59 -13.87 -8.32 15.93
N SER A 60 -13.36 -7.77 14.83
CA SER A 60 -14.11 -7.05 13.80
C SER A 60 -13.76 -7.66 12.46
N ALA A 61 -14.74 -8.27 11.78
CA ALA A 61 -14.52 -8.90 10.48
C ALA A 61 -13.99 -7.90 9.43
N THR A 62 -14.49 -6.66 9.48
CA THR A 62 -14.08 -5.57 8.58
C THR A 62 -12.63 -5.14 8.83
N LEU A 63 -12.25 -4.89 10.08
CA LEU A 63 -10.88 -4.47 10.40
C LEU A 63 -9.88 -5.63 10.25
N ASP A 64 -10.26 -6.84 10.63
CA ASP A 64 -9.45 -8.04 10.41
C ASP A 64 -9.19 -8.26 8.92
N LEU A 65 -10.18 -7.98 8.06
CA LEU A 65 -9.98 -8.04 6.63
C LEU A 65 -8.98 -6.99 6.13
N HIS A 66 -9.06 -5.76 6.63
CA HIS A 66 -8.07 -4.72 6.29
C HIS A 66 -6.67 -5.12 6.73
N HIS A 67 -6.52 -5.70 7.93
CA HIS A 67 -5.24 -6.20 8.42
C HIS A 67 -4.70 -7.33 7.54
N GLN A 68 -5.54 -8.30 7.15
CA GLN A 68 -5.15 -9.37 6.22
C GLN A 68 -4.66 -8.83 4.87
N ILE A 69 -5.30 -7.78 4.34
CA ILE A 69 -4.86 -7.13 3.11
C ILE A 69 -3.50 -6.44 3.29
N LEU A 70 -3.28 -5.73 4.40
CA LEU A 70 -1.99 -5.11 4.73
C LEU A 70 -0.88 -6.16 4.92
N VAL A 71 -1.18 -7.27 5.59
CA VAL A 71 -0.30 -8.44 5.74
C VAL A 71 0.06 -9.02 4.36
N GLY A 72 -0.92 -9.14 3.45
CA GLY A 72 -0.69 -9.56 2.07
C GLY A 72 0.29 -8.65 1.32
N CYS A 73 0.12 -7.33 1.43
CA CYS A 73 1.03 -6.34 0.83
C CYS A 73 2.44 -6.44 1.43
N LEU A 74 2.56 -6.56 2.75
CA LEU A 74 3.83 -6.78 3.44
C LEU A 74 4.50 -8.07 2.96
N ASN A 75 3.75 -9.16 2.82
CA ASN A 75 4.28 -10.44 2.34
C ASN A 75 4.78 -10.37 0.89
N ARG A 76 4.17 -9.54 0.03
CA ARG A 76 4.72 -9.27 -1.31
C ARG A 76 6.05 -8.51 -1.24
N MET A 77 6.18 -7.53 -0.33
CA MET A 77 7.47 -6.88 -0.06
C MET A 77 8.52 -7.88 0.45
N ILE A 78 8.18 -8.78 1.38
CA ILE A 78 9.09 -9.83 1.87
C ILE A 78 9.61 -10.70 0.71
N ARG A 79 8.72 -11.12 -0.21
CA ARG A 79 9.09 -11.93 -1.39
C ARG A 79 10.08 -11.23 -2.32
N LEU A 80 10.06 -9.89 -2.37
CA LEU A 80 11.00 -9.10 -3.16
C LEU A 80 12.37 -8.98 -2.51
N ARG A 81 12.53 -9.28 -1.21
CA ARG A 81 13.73 -8.97 -0.42
C ARG A 81 15.05 -9.45 -1.03
N ARG A 82 15.05 -10.58 -1.75
CA ARG A 82 16.28 -11.11 -2.36
C ARG A 82 16.57 -10.54 -3.75
N THR A 83 15.57 -10.00 -4.44
CA THR A 83 15.66 -9.52 -5.83
C THR A 83 15.22 -8.07 -5.99
N TRP A 84 15.09 -7.31 -4.89
CA TRP A 84 14.44 -6.00 -4.90
C TRP A 84 15.14 -5.00 -5.83
N ARG A 85 16.46 -5.11 -5.98
CA ARG A 85 17.28 -4.27 -6.87
C ARG A 85 16.93 -4.48 -8.35
N ASP A 86 16.54 -5.70 -8.71
CA ASP A 86 16.10 -6.06 -10.06
C ASP A 86 14.58 -5.88 -10.23
N SER A 87 13.89 -5.51 -9.16
CA SER A 87 12.42 -5.43 -9.09
C SER A 87 11.93 -4.07 -8.61
N LEU A 88 12.65 -2.99 -8.90
CA LEU A 88 12.33 -1.63 -8.44
C LEU A 88 10.88 -1.21 -8.78
N PRO A 89 10.33 -1.47 -9.99
CA PRO A 89 8.91 -1.23 -10.27
C PRO A 89 7.95 -1.91 -9.29
N ALA A 90 8.22 -3.16 -8.89
CA ALA A 90 7.44 -3.86 -7.89
C ALA A 90 7.54 -3.22 -6.52
N VAL A 91 8.76 -2.88 -6.08
CA VAL A 91 8.99 -2.20 -4.79
C VAL A 91 8.23 -0.87 -4.73
N ARG A 92 8.31 -0.07 -5.78
CA ARG A 92 7.57 1.18 -5.92
C ARG A 92 6.06 0.96 -5.75
N ARG A 93 5.53 -0.05 -6.45
CA ARG A 93 4.10 -0.37 -6.44
C ARG A 93 3.64 -0.78 -5.04
N GLU A 94 4.35 -1.67 -4.37
CA GLU A 94 3.98 -2.10 -3.01
C GLU A 94 4.10 -0.98 -1.97
N LEU A 95 5.12 -0.11 -2.06
CA LEU A 95 5.21 1.06 -1.18
C LEU A 95 3.99 1.96 -1.32
N SER A 96 3.56 2.25 -2.56
CA SER A 96 2.37 3.04 -2.84
C SER A 96 1.08 2.36 -2.37
N LEU A 97 0.94 1.05 -2.59
CA LEU A 97 -0.23 0.29 -2.14
C LEU A 97 -0.34 0.29 -0.61
N ILE A 98 0.76 0.03 0.10
CA ILE A 98 0.80 -0.03 1.56
C ILE A 98 0.41 1.33 2.16
N ILE A 99 1.06 2.42 1.74
CA ILE A 99 0.78 3.74 2.34
C ILE A 99 -0.66 4.19 2.05
N ASN A 100 -1.16 3.97 0.84
CA ASN A 100 -2.53 4.38 0.47
C ASN A 100 -3.57 3.55 1.22
N TYR A 101 -3.35 2.24 1.33
CA TYR A 101 -4.29 1.37 2.03
C TYR A 101 -4.26 1.58 3.55
N CYS A 102 -3.10 1.92 4.14
CA CYS A 102 -3.03 2.37 5.54
C CYS A 102 -3.89 3.61 5.78
N LYS A 103 -3.89 4.59 4.87
CA LYS A 103 -4.76 5.77 5.02
C LYS A 103 -6.25 5.41 4.99
N ILE A 104 -6.66 4.46 4.14
CA ILE A 104 -8.04 3.96 4.09
C ILE A 104 -8.38 3.26 5.40
N HIS A 105 -7.54 2.32 5.82
CA HIS A 105 -7.73 1.54 7.04
C HIS A 105 -7.84 2.44 8.27
N PHE A 106 -6.89 3.35 8.49
CA PHE A 106 -6.92 4.30 9.60
C PHE A 106 -8.13 5.23 9.55
N PHE A 107 -8.60 5.63 8.36
CA PHE A 107 -9.83 6.42 8.25
C PHE A 107 -11.06 5.65 8.75
N ILE A 108 -11.17 4.37 8.39
CA ILE A 108 -12.30 3.52 8.78
C ILE A 108 -12.22 3.18 10.27
N GLU A 109 -11.03 2.86 10.76
CA GLU A 109 -10.76 2.58 12.16
C GLU A 109 -11.08 3.80 13.04
N GLU A 110 -10.57 4.98 12.70
CA GLU A 110 -10.87 6.21 13.44
C GLU A 110 -12.38 6.51 13.46
N ALA A 111 -13.11 6.18 12.39
CA ALA A 111 -14.56 6.29 12.36
C ALA A 111 -15.23 5.26 13.29
N ALA A 112 -14.73 4.02 13.35
CA ALA A 112 -15.20 2.99 14.26
C ALA A 112 -14.95 3.39 15.73
N MET A 113 -13.78 3.94 16.06
CA MET A 113 -13.46 4.44 17.41
C MET A 113 -14.43 5.53 17.86
N MET A 114 -14.77 6.46 16.97
CA MET A 114 -15.72 7.53 17.27
C MET A 114 -17.14 6.98 17.53
N LYS A 115 -17.55 5.96 16.76
CA LYS A 115 -18.88 5.35 16.87
C LYS A 115 -19.03 4.45 18.10
N THR A 116 -17.95 3.77 18.50
CA THR A 116 -17.92 2.90 19.70
C THR A 116 -17.70 3.67 21.01
N ALA A 117 -17.68 5.01 20.96
CA ALA A 117 -17.48 5.89 22.10
C ALA A 117 -16.16 5.63 22.86
N VAL A 118 -15.08 5.33 22.14
CA VAL A 118 -13.72 5.27 22.72
C VAL A 118 -13.42 6.61 23.43
N PRO A 119 -12.85 6.60 24.65
CA PRO A 119 -12.51 7.83 25.36
C PRO A 119 -11.67 8.77 24.50
N ALA A 120 -12.01 10.06 24.50
CA ALA A 120 -11.38 11.05 23.63
C ALA A 120 -9.85 11.08 23.76
N ALA A 121 -9.32 10.86 24.97
CA ALA A 121 -7.87 10.78 25.20
C ALA A 121 -7.22 9.57 24.48
N ALA A 122 -7.87 8.40 24.52
CA ALA A 122 -7.40 7.20 23.81
C ALA A 122 -7.46 7.41 22.29
N TYR A 123 -8.59 7.89 21.77
CA TYR A 123 -8.75 8.26 20.37
C TYR A 123 -7.64 9.22 19.86
N GLN A 124 -7.30 10.26 20.62
CA GLN A 124 -6.24 11.19 20.22
C GLN A 124 -4.84 10.56 20.24
N ARG A 125 -4.54 9.66 21.20
CA ARG A 125 -3.27 8.92 21.23
C ARG A 125 -3.14 8.00 20.02
N HIS A 126 -4.18 7.20 19.76
CA HIS A 126 -4.24 6.27 18.64
C HIS A 126 -4.05 7.00 17.30
N ARG A 127 -4.81 8.08 17.07
CA ARG A 127 -4.66 8.95 15.89
C ARG A 127 -3.27 9.61 15.79
N ALA A 128 -2.56 9.83 16.90
CA ALA A 128 -1.18 10.29 16.86
C ALA A 128 -0.20 9.16 16.44
N VAL A 129 -0.49 7.90 16.79
CA VAL A 129 0.24 6.72 16.27
C VAL A 129 0.08 6.65 14.74
N HIS A 130 -1.15 6.67 14.22
CA HIS A 130 -1.43 6.68 12.77
C HIS A 130 -0.64 7.75 12.02
N ARG A 131 -0.69 9.00 12.50
CA ARG A 131 0.03 10.12 11.86
C ARG A 131 1.54 9.89 11.81
N ARG A 132 2.13 9.30 12.85
CA ARG A 132 3.57 8.99 12.89
C ARG A 132 3.92 7.86 11.90
N ILE A 133 3.09 6.83 11.80
CA ILE A 133 3.26 5.73 10.84
C ILE A 133 3.22 6.29 9.41
N LEU A 134 2.19 7.06 9.08
CA LEU A 134 2.03 7.66 7.74
C LEU A 134 3.18 8.61 7.39
N ALA A 135 3.64 9.44 8.33
CA ALA A 135 4.77 10.33 8.09
C ALA A 135 6.04 9.55 7.70
N ARG A 136 6.30 8.44 8.40
CA ARG A 136 7.48 7.60 8.17
C ARG A 136 7.38 6.75 6.91
N MET A 137 6.19 6.27 6.56
CA MET A 137 5.95 5.67 5.25
C MET A 137 6.17 6.68 4.12
N ALA A 138 5.71 7.93 4.30
CA ALA A 138 5.93 8.99 3.34
C ALA A 138 7.43 9.32 3.17
N ASP A 139 8.22 9.28 4.26
CA ASP A 139 9.68 9.38 4.17
C ASP A 139 10.28 8.24 3.33
N ALA A 140 9.83 7.00 3.54
CA ALA A 140 10.32 5.85 2.77
C ALA A 140 9.96 5.96 1.28
N VAL A 141 8.73 6.40 0.96
CA VAL A 141 8.29 6.69 -0.41
C VAL A 141 9.14 7.79 -1.04
N ARG A 142 9.37 8.90 -0.33
CA ARG A 142 10.25 9.99 -0.80
C ARG A 142 11.69 9.52 -1.04
N ALA A 143 12.24 8.72 -0.13
CA ALA A 143 13.59 8.18 -0.26
C ALA A 143 13.70 7.26 -1.49
N PHE A 144 12.70 6.40 -1.72
CA PHE A 144 12.64 5.57 -2.91
C PHE A 144 12.57 6.41 -4.20
N HIS A 145 11.75 7.45 -4.23
CA HIS A 145 11.66 8.34 -5.39
C HIS A 145 12.92 9.16 -5.66
N ALA A 146 13.64 9.55 -4.61
CA ALA A 146 14.87 10.31 -4.72
C ALA A 146 16.00 9.47 -5.34
N ASP A 147 16.19 8.24 -4.86
CA ASP A 147 17.13 7.28 -5.45
C ASP A 147 16.71 5.83 -5.12
N PRO A 148 16.08 5.14 -6.07
CA PRO A 148 15.68 3.74 -5.88
C PRO A 148 16.85 2.79 -5.60
N LEU A 149 18.06 3.07 -6.08
CA LEU A 149 19.22 2.16 -5.97
C LEU A 149 19.83 2.17 -4.57
N THR A 150 19.71 3.28 -3.85
CA THR A 150 20.19 3.42 -2.47
C THR A 150 19.06 3.29 -1.44
N PHE A 151 17.85 2.95 -1.88
CA PHE A 151 16.70 2.73 -1.00
C PHE A 151 17.02 1.75 0.14
N PRO A 152 16.77 2.12 1.41
CA PRO A 152 17.10 1.28 2.56
C PRO A 152 16.05 0.17 2.75
N PHE A 153 15.99 -0.78 1.79
CA PHE A 153 14.95 -1.80 1.69
C PHE A 153 14.74 -2.59 2.98
N ASP A 154 15.80 -3.19 3.54
CA ASP A 154 15.72 -4.01 4.75
C ASP A 154 15.21 -3.21 5.96
N ARG A 155 15.63 -1.95 6.10
CA ARG A 155 15.18 -1.08 7.19
C ARG A 155 13.71 -0.73 7.04
N THR A 156 13.27 -0.43 5.81
CA THR A 156 11.86 -0.16 5.54
C THR A 156 11.01 -1.40 5.78
N LEU A 157 11.45 -2.57 5.29
CA LEU A 157 10.73 -3.83 5.50
C LEU A 157 10.62 -4.18 6.99
N HIS A 158 11.72 -4.05 7.73
CA HIS A 158 11.74 -4.25 9.19
C HIS A 158 10.72 -3.33 9.87
N PHE A 159 10.74 -2.04 9.52
CA PHE A 159 9.74 -1.08 10.03
C PHE A 159 8.32 -1.53 9.69
N LEU A 160 8.03 -1.85 8.42
CA LEU A 160 6.69 -2.22 7.96
C LEU A 160 6.12 -3.42 8.72
N ARG A 161 6.96 -4.44 8.94
CA ARG A 161 6.60 -5.65 9.66
C ARG A 161 6.37 -5.37 11.15
N ALA A 162 7.34 -4.69 11.75
CA ALA A 162 7.33 -4.29 13.15
C ALA A 162 6.08 -3.51 13.54
N TRP A 163 5.81 -2.42 12.83
CA TRP A 163 4.70 -1.55 13.21
C TRP A 163 3.37 -2.25 13.03
N LEU A 164 3.17 -3.00 11.94
CA LEU A 164 1.87 -3.60 11.62
C LEU A 164 1.46 -4.59 12.72
N VAL A 165 2.34 -5.53 13.06
CA VAL A 165 2.05 -6.54 14.09
C VAL A 165 1.86 -5.90 15.45
N HIS A 166 2.73 -4.97 15.84
CA HIS A 166 2.65 -4.32 17.14
C HIS A 166 1.42 -3.43 17.29
N HIS A 167 1.08 -2.67 16.26
CA HIS A 167 -0.08 -1.78 16.25
C HIS A 167 -1.38 -2.57 16.45
N ILE A 168 -1.55 -3.65 15.68
CA ILE A 168 -2.71 -4.53 15.80
C ILE A 168 -2.83 -5.09 17.23
N LEU A 169 -1.73 -5.60 17.78
CA LEU A 169 -1.75 -6.30 19.08
C LEU A 169 -1.90 -5.35 20.28
N GLU A 170 -1.24 -4.19 20.25
CA GLU A 170 -1.11 -3.32 21.42
C GLU A 170 -2.03 -2.09 21.38
N GLU A 171 -2.37 -1.60 20.19
CA GLU A 171 -3.18 -0.39 20.03
C GLU A 171 -4.61 -0.78 19.61
N ASP A 172 -4.78 -1.43 18.45
CA ASP A 172 -6.11 -1.68 17.86
C ASP A 172 -6.92 -2.63 18.74
N LYS A 173 -6.30 -3.73 19.20
CA LYS A 173 -6.95 -4.68 20.11
C LYS A 173 -7.31 -4.05 21.45
N SER A 174 -6.45 -3.18 21.99
CA SER A 174 -6.69 -2.50 23.26
C SER A 174 -7.79 -1.44 23.15
N ASP A 175 -7.80 -0.66 22.06
CA ASP A 175 -8.71 0.47 21.90
C ASP A 175 -10.08 0.04 21.35
N LEU A 176 -10.14 -1.00 20.51
CA LEU A 176 -11.35 -1.41 19.78
C LEU A 176 -11.81 -2.85 20.01
N GLY A 177 -10.92 -3.80 20.34
CA GLY A 177 -11.18 -5.24 20.31
C GLY A 177 -12.53 -5.67 20.91
N ASP A 178 -12.63 -5.66 22.23
CA ASP A 178 -13.87 -6.06 22.93
C ASP A 178 -15.05 -5.11 22.64
N ARG A 179 -14.78 -3.85 22.27
CA ARG A 179 -15.84 -2.85 22.02
C ARG A 179 -16.60 -3.11 20.72
N LEU A 180 -15.90 -3.56 19.68
CA LEU A 180 -16.51 -3.87 18.39
C LEU A 180 -17.25 -5.21 18.41
N ALA A 181 -16.76 -6.17 19.20
CA ALA A 181 -17.42 -7.46 19.40
C ALA A 181 -18.87 -7.30 19.88
N ASP A 182 -19.11 -6.33 20.77
CA ASP A 182 -20.43 -6.04 21.34
C ASP A 182 -21.27 -5.07 20.47
N GLN A 183 -20.72 -4.52 19.38
CA GLN A 183 -21.34 -3.44 18.60
C GLN A 183 -21.50 -3.79 17.11
N SER A 184 -22.29 -4.84 16.84
CA SER A 184 -22.64 -5.29 15.49
C SER A 184 -23.21 -4.20 14.56
N ALA A 185 -23.89 -3.19 15.13
CA ALA A 185 -24.37 -2.03 14.36
C ALA A 185 -23.22 -1.17 13.82
N VAL A 186 -22.15 -0.96 14.60
CA VAL A 186 -20.97 -0.21 14.14
C VAL A 186 -20.22 -1.02 13.08
N GLU A 187 -20.07 -2.33 13.28
CA GLU A 187 -19.49 -3.26 12.31
C GLU A 187 -20.21 -3.16 10.95
N ALA A 188 -21.55 -3.25 10.97
CA ALA A 188 -22.37 -3.13 9.76
C ALA A 188 -22.27 -1.75 9.10
N GLU A 189 -21.97 -0.68 9.85
CA GLU A 189 -21.74 0.64 9.27
C GLU A 189 -20.37 0.76 8.61
N ILE A 190 -19.31 0.27 9.26
CA ILE A 190 -17.96 0.36 8.69
C ILE A 190 -17.79 -0.58 7.49
N ALA A 191 -18.51 -1.70 7.45
CA ALA A 191 -18.53 -2.62 6.30
C ALA A 191 -19.09 -1.98 5.02
N LYS A 192 -19.83 -0.86 5.12
CA LYS A 192 -20.40 -0.14 3.96
C LYS A 192 -19.40 0.78 3.27
N TYR A 193 -18.25 1.06 3.89
CA TYR A 193 -17.27 1.95 3.30
C TYR A 193 -16.73 1.39 1.98
N ARG A 194 -16.67 2.24 0.96
CA ARG A 194 -16.08 1.92 -0.34
C ARG A 194 -14.67 2.49 -0.44
N TYR A 195 -13.69 1.64 -0.69
CA TYR A 195 -12.26 1.98 -0.64
C TYR A 195 -11.88 2.99 -1.71
N ALA A 196 -12.37 2.83 -2.94
CA ALA A 196 -12.12 3.77 -4.03
C ALA A 196 -12.68 5.17 -3.72
N GLU A 197 -13.84 5.26 -3.06
CA GLU A 197 -14.43 6.54 -2.63
C GLU A 197 -13.62 7.21 -1.52
N ILE A 198 -13.17 6.42 -0.53
CA ILE A 198 -12.30 6.92 0.53
C ILE A 198 -10.98 7.42 -0.06
N CYS A 199 -10.34 6.65 -0.95
CA CYS A 199 -9.12 7.07 -1.64
C CYS A 199 -9.30 8.43 -2.33
N ARG A 200 -10.36 8.59 -3.14
CA ARG A 200 -10.65 9.87 -3.81
C ARG A 200 -10.86 11.00 -2.81
N LYS A 201 -11.62 10.77 -1.74
CA LYS A 201 -11.86 11.76 -0.68
C LYS A 201 -10.57 12.16 0.05
N LEU A 202 -9.67 11.22 0.29
CA LEU A 202 -8.39 11.49 0.94
C LEU A 202 -7.44 12.26 0.01
N LYS A 203 -7.39 11.91 -1.28
CA LYS A 203 -6.62 12.67 -2.28
C LYS A 203 -7.09 14.11 -2.40
N LEU A 204 -8.40 14.35 -2.48
CA LEU A 204 -8.98 15.69 -2.51
C LEU A 204 -8.69 16.53 -1.24
N ARG A 205 -8.35 15.90 -0.11
CA ARG A 205 -7.96 16.59 1.12
C ARG A 205 -6.48 16.93 1.15
N GLU A 206 -5.63 16.15 0.48
CA GLU A 206 -4.19 16.37 0.38
C GLU A 206 -3.84 17.35 -0.74
N GLU A 207 -4.58 17.32 -1.84
CA GLU A 207 -4.43 18.21 -2.99
C GLU A 207 -5.49 19.32 -2.91
N SER A 208 -5.10 20.55 -2.55
CA SER A 208 -5.91 21.75 -2.79
C SER A 208 -5.93 22.08 -4.29
N VAL A 209 -6.28 21.11 -5.12
CA VAL A 209 -6.34 21.18 -6.59
C VAL A 209 -7.72 20.68 -6.98
N GLY A 210 -8.38 21.43 -7.88
CA GLY A 210 -9.75 21.18 -8.31
C GLY A 210 -9.96 19.78 -8.91
N PRO A 211 -11.22 19.42 -9.23
CA PRO A 211 -11.56 18.07 -9.70
C PRO A 211 -10.63 17.61 -10.82
N MET A 212 -10.08 16.40 -10.68
CA MET A 212 -9.32 15.76 -11.75
C MET A 212 -10.21 15.72 -13.01
N PRO A 213 -9.76 16.29 -14.14
CA PRO A 213 -10.60 16.35 -15.32
C PRO A 213 -10.82 14.94 -15.91
N GLU A 214 -11.98 14.76 -16.54
CA GLU A 214 -12.38 13.60 -17.37
C GLU A 214 -11.33 13.21 -18.44
N THR A 215 -10.32 14.07 -18.66
CA THR A 215 -9.18 13.89 -19.56
C THR A 215 -8.10 12.94 -19.02
N ALA A 216 -8.25 12.36 -17.82
CA ALA A 216 -7.22 11.56 -17.15
C ALA A 216 -6.76 10.31 -17.92
N LEU A 217 -7.57 9.80 -18.85
CA LEU A 217 -7.30 8.58 -19.64
C LEU A 217 -6.84 8.87 -21.07
N VAL A 218 -6.92 10.11 -21.56
CA VAL A 218 -6.64 10.43 -22.97
C VAL A 218 -5.14 10.29 -23.27
N ASN A 219 -4.80 9.71 -24.43
CA ASN A 219 -3.42 9.52 -24.92
C ASN A 219 -2.53 8.60 -24.06
N ARG A 220 -3.11 7.79 -23.16
CA ARG A 220 -2.35 6.74 -22.46
C ARG A 220 -2.17 5.51 -23.34
N PHE A 221 -1.02 4.87 -23.20
CA PHE A 221 -0.71 3.63 -23.92
C PHE A 221 -1.23 2.42 -23.15
N THR A 222 -2.02 1.60 -23.83
CA THR A 222 -2.60 0.36 -23.30
C THR A 222 -2.31 -0.80 -24.24
N ALA A 223 -2.18 -1.99 -23.69
CA ALA A 223 -2.05 -3.22 -24.45
C ALA A 223 -3.20 -4.19 -24.15
N VAL A 224 -3.68 -4.90 -25.16
CA VAL A 224 -4.64 -6.00 -25.02
C VAL A 224 -4.02 -7.28 -25.57
N VAL A 225 -3.74 -8.23 -24.68
CA VAL A 225 -3.20 -9.55 -25.01
C VAL A 225 -4.28 -10.58 -24.75
N HIS A 226 -4.94 -11.06 -25.80
CA HIS A 226 -6.11 -11.92 -25.64
C HIS A 226 -6.19 -12.95 -26.77
N GLY A 227 -6.39 -14.24 -26.46
CA GLY A 227 -6.40 -15.31 -27.46
C GLY A 227 -7.61 -15.26 -28.38
N ASP A 228 -8.79 -15.08 -27.79
CA ASP A 228 -10.05 -14.93 -28.54
C ASP A 228 -10.09 -13.59 -29.32
N PRO A 229 -10.21 -13.63 -30.66
CA PRO A 229 -10.22 -12.42 -31.50
C PRO A 229 -11.46 -11.55 -31.31
N VAL A 230 -12.62 -12.13 -30.99
CA VAL A 230 -13.88 -11.38 -30.77
C VAL A 230 -13.77 -10.60 -29.47
N ARG A 231 -13.31 -11.25 -28.40
CA ARG A 231 -13.11 -10.59 -27.09
C ARG A 231 -12.01 -9.54 -27.16
N ARG A 232 -10.92 -9.82 -27.88
CA ARG A 232 -9.85 -8.85 -28.13
C ARG A 232 -10.38 -7.60 -28.83
N ALA A 233 -11.13 -7.77 -29.92
CA ALA A 233 -11.72 -6.66 -30.67
C ALA A 233 -12.71 -5.84 -29.81
N ALA A 234 -13.52 -6.50 -28.97
CA ALA A 234 -14.44 -5.82 -28.07
C ALA A 234 -13.71 -4.94 -27.03
N LEU A 235 -12.67 -5.47 -26.39
CA LEU A 235 -11.84 -4.70 -25.46
C LEU A 235 -11.15 -3.52 -26.15
N VAL A 236 -10.55 -3.75 -27.32
CA VAL A 236 -9.89 -2.70 -28.12
C VAL A 236 -10.89 -1.59 -28.46
N ALA A 237 -12.09 -1.93 -28.94
CA ALA A 237 -13.10 -0.95 -29.31
C ALA A 237 -13.52 -0.05 -28.13
N VAL A 238 -13.72 -0.63 -26.93
CA VAL A 238 -14.03 0.14 -25.72
C VAL A 238 -12.88 1.09 -25.37
N LEU A 239 -11.64 0.58 -25.37
CA LEU A 239 -10.46 1.36 -24.98
C LEU A 239 -10.16 2.50 -25.98
N GLU A 240 -10.25 2.24 -27.28
CA GLU A 240 -10.10 3.25 -28.34
C GLU A 240 -11.24 4.28 -28.29
N GLY A 241 -12.47 3.85 -27.97
CA GLY A 241 -13.60 4.75 -27.73
C GLY A 241 -13.35 5.75 -26.58
N ARG A 242 -12.48 5.38 -25.63
CA ARG A 242 -11.99 6.25 -24.55
C ARG A 242 -10.70 7.01 -24.90
N ARG A 243 -10.32 7.03 -26.18
CA ARG A 243 -9.15 7.75 -26.73
C ARG A 243 -7.81 7.28 -26.16
N LEU A 244 -7.69 5.99 -25.88
CA LEU A 244 -6.42 5.34 -25.53
C LEU A 244 -5.67 4.92 -26.79
N HIS A 245 -4.35 4.89 -26.72
CA HIS A 245 -3.53 4.23 -27.74
C HIS A 245 -3.45 2.75 -27.42
N VAL A 246 -4.11 1.91 -28.23
CA VAL A 246 -4.23 0.48 -27.95
C VAL A 246 -3.33 -0.33 -28.89
N SER A 247 -2.35 -1.02 -28.30
CA SER A 247 -1.64 -2.11 -28.97
C SER A 247 -2.33 -3.44 -28.65
N GLN A 248 -2.25 -4.43 -29.54
CA GLN A 248 -2.88 -5.73 -29.31
C GLN A 248 -2.04 -6.89 -29.81
N ALA A 249 -2.08 -8.01 -29.08
CA ALA A 249 -1.46 -9.27 -29.46
C ALA A 249 -2.41 -10.46 -29.21
N PRO A 250 -2.32 -11.52 -30.03
CA PRO A 250 -3.11 -12.73 -29.82
C PRO A 250 -2.53 -13.65 -28.73
N ASP A 251 -1.24 -13.51 -28.40
CA ASP A 251 -0.52 -14.37 -27.48
C ASP A 251 0.59 -13.61 -26.75
N VAL A 252 1.15 -14.25 -25.71
CA VAL A 252 2.23 -13.67 -24.88
C VAL A 252 3.51 -13.45 -25.67
N ALA A 253 3.88 -14.37 -26.57
CA ALA A 253 5.13 -14.28 -27.33
C ALA A 253 5.14 -13.02 -28.22
N SER A 254 4.02 -12.72 -28.86
CA SER A 254 3.84 -11.50 -29.66
C SER A 254 3.73 -10.24 -28.78
N ALA A 255 3.28 -10.38 -27.53
CA ALA A 255 3.13 -9.26 -26.60
C ALA A 255 4.45 -8.71 -26.06
N GLU A 256 5.49 -9.54 -25.92
CA GLU A 256 6.80 -9.10 -25.40
C GLU A 256 7.38 -7.95 -26.22
N GLY A 257 7.40 -8.09 -27.55
CA GLY A 257 7.86 -7.04 -28.46
C GLY A 257 7.00 -5.76 -28.40
N LEU A 258 5.69 -5.88 -28.17
CA LEU A 258 4.80 -4.73 -28.02
C LEU A 258 5.08 -3.96 -26.73
N VAL A 259 5.27 -4.67 -25.61
CA VAL A 259 5.58 -4.04 -24.33
C VAL A 259 6.90 -3.28 -24.41
N ASP A 260 7.90 -3.86 -25.07
CA ASP A 260 9.21 -3.23 -25.24
C ASP A 260 9.13 -1.99 -26.15
N ALA A 261 8.31 -2.02 -27.19
CA ALA A 261 8.16 -0.92 -28.13
C ALA A 261 7.32 0.25 -27.58
N TYR A 262 6.23 -0.04 -26.86
CA TYR A 262 5.23 0.97 -26.50
C TYR A 262 5.15 1.28 -25.00
N ALA A 263 5.79 0.47 -24.14
CA ALA A 263 5.80 0.64 -22.69
C ALA A 263 4.40 0.98 -22.10
N PRO A 264 3.38 0.12 -22.32
CA PRO A 264 2.01 0.42 -21.93
C PRO A 264 1.88 0.62 -20.41
N GLU A 265 1.03 1.55 -20.01
CA GLU A 265 0.68 1.78 -18.60
C GLU A 265 -0.24 0.68 -18.06
N LEU A 266 -1.14 0.18 -18.91
CA LEU A 266 -2.10 -0.87 -18.62
C LEU A 266 -1.98 -2.00 -19.64
N LEU A 267 -2.05 -3.24 -19.17
CA LEU A 267 -2.11 -4.42 -20.03
C LEU A 267 -3.24 -5.34 -19.60
N PHE A 268 -4.24 -5.50 -20.47
CA PHE A 268 -5.31 -6.49 -20.32
C PHE A 268 -4.81 -7.83 -20.83
N LEU A 269 -4.72 -8.82 -19.95
CA LEU A 269 -4.15 -10.13 -20.22
C LEU A 269 -5.21 -11.21 -20.05
N ASP A 270 -5.54 -11.91 -21.13
CA ASP A 270 -6.30 -13.15 -21.06
C ASP A 270 -5.57 -14.16 -20.16
N TRP A 271 -6.16 -14.38 -18.99
CA TRP A 271 -5.53 -15.17 -17.94
C TRP A 271 -5.44 -16.65 -18.30
N SER A 272 -6.17 -17.11 -19.32
CA SER A 272 -6.14 -18.48 -19.81
C SER A 272 -4.97 -18.76 -20.76
N LEU A 273 -4.29 -17.72 -21.26
CA LEU A 273 -3.19 -17.91 -22.21
C LEU A 273 -2.02 -18.69 -21.59
N PRO A 274 -1.34 -19.53 -22.39
CA PRO A 274 -0.05 -20.08 -22.02
C PRO A 274 0.92 -18.96 -21.62
N ALA A 275 1.69 -19.17 -20.56
CA ALA A 275 2.63 -18.20 -19.99
C ALA A 275 2.04 -16.88 -19.45
N ALA A 276 0.71 -16.72 -19.34
CA ALA A 276 0.10 -15.49 -18.79
C ALA A 276 0.63 -15.15 -17.38
N LYS A 277 0.73 -16.15 -16.49
CA LYS A 277 1.21 -15.96 -15.12
C LYS A 277 2.67 -15.48 -15.04
N PRO A 278 3.66 -16.22 -15.60
CA PRO A 278 5.05 -15.75 -15.58
C PRO A 278 5.24 -14.43 -16.32
N PHE A 279 4.47 -14.15 -17.38
CA PHE A 279 4.51 -12.86 -18.06
C PHE A 279 4.02 -11.72 -17.17
N ALA A 280 2.90 -11.89 -16.47
CA ALA A 280 2.42 -10.91 -15.50
C ALA A 280 3.46 -10.63 -14.40
N ARG A 281 4.12 -11.68 -13.89
CA ARG A 281 5.18 -11.55 -12.90
C ARG A 281 6.41 -10.81 -13.42
N TYR A 282 6.82 -11.11 -14.66
CA TYR A 282 7.89 -10.38 -15.33
C TYR A 282 7.56 -8.89 -15.38
N LEU A 283 6.37 -8.53 -15.90
CA LEU A 283 5.93 -7.14 -16.00
C LEU A 283 5.86 -6.46 -14.63
N TYR A 284 5.31 -7.14 -13.62
CA TYR A 284 5.24 -6.62 -12.26
C TYR A 284 6.63 -6.24 -11.71
N CYS A 285 7.64 -7.09 -11.93
CA CYS A 285 9.00 -6.88 -11.46
C CYS A 285 9.75 -5.84 -12.28
N THR A 286 9.66 -5.88 -13.62
CA THR A 286 10.60 -5.16 -14.50
C THR A 286 9.98 -3.94 -15.19
N ARG A 287 8.65 -3.80 -15.19
CA ARG A 287 7.93 -2.73 -15.89
C ARG A 287 6.99 -1.97 -14.96
N ASN A 288 6.70 -0.73 -15.34
CA ASN A 288 5.68 0.08 -14.67
C ASN A 288 4.25 -0.29 -15.09
N THR A 289 4.09 -1.14 -16.11
CA THR A 289 2.82 -1.67 -16.61
C THR A 289 2.04 -2.35 -15.50
N ALA A 290 0.79 -1.92 -15.30
CA ALA A 290 -0.17 -2.60 -14.45
C ALA A 290 -0.94 -3.65 -15.26
N VAL A 291 -0.94 -4.89 -14.78
CA VAL A 291 -1.62 -6.00 -15.46
C VAL A 291 -3.03 -6.16 -14.93
N VAL A 292 -3.99 -6.26 -15.84
CA VAL A 292 -5.39 -6.62 -15.60
C VAL A 292 -5.60 -8.04 -16.09
N ALA A 293 -5.87 -8.99 -15.20
CA ALA A 293 -6.17 -10.36 -15.58
C ALA A 293 -7.63 -10.46 -16.05
N CYS A 294 -7.84 -10.73 -17.34
CA CYS A 294 -9.15 -11.02 -17.91
C CYS A 294 -9.49 -12.49 -17.64
N HIS A 295 -10.58 -12.75 -16.92
CA HIS A 295 -10.95 -14.10 -16.50
C HIS A 295 -12.44 -14.40 -16.69
N ALA A 296 -12.74 -15.53 -17.34
CA ALA A 296 -14.10 -16.05 -17.47
C ALA A 296 -14.38 -17.00 -16.29
N GLY A 297 -14.79 -16.44 -15.15
CA GLY A 297 -15.02 -17.16 -13.90
C GLY A 297 -15.15 -16.19 -12.73
N ASP A 298 -15.32 -16.73 -11.52
CA ASP A 298 -15.33 -15.92 -10.30
C ASP A 298 -13.90 -15.38 -10.05
N PRO A 299 -13.71 -14.05 -9.93
CA PRO A 299 -12.41 -13.46 -9.58
C PRO A 299 -11.75 -14.08 -8.32
N ALA A 300 -12.54 -14.59 -7.37
CA ALA A 300 -12.03 -15.24 -6.17
C ALA A 300 -11.20 -16.51 -6.49
N GLU A 301 -11.52 -17.23 -7.57
CA GLU A 301 -10.83 -18.48 -7.95
C GLU A 301 -9.36 -18.25 -8.33
N ILE A 302 -9.03 -17.05 -8.82
CA ILE A 302 -7.68 -16.72 -9.30
C ILE A 302 -6.98 -15.66 -8.45
N LEU A 303 -7.61 -15.18 -7.38
CA LEU A 303 -7.14 -14.06 -6.57
C LEU A 303 -5.74 -14.29 -5.99
N ASP A 304 -5.52 -15.43 -5.31
CA ASP A 304 -4.25 -15.74 -4.65
C ASP A 304 -3.10 -15.81 -5.65
N VAL A 305 -3.34 -16.47 -6.80
CA VAL A 305 -2.34 -16.57 -7.87
C VAL A 305 -2.06 -15.19 -8.46
N CYS A 306 -3.10 -14.38 -8.70
CA CYS A 306 -2.97 -13.02 -9.20
C CYS A 306 -2.13 -12.14 -8.27
N GLU A 307 -2.34 -12.20 -6.95
CA GLU A 307 -1.53 -11.47 -5.98
C GLU A 307 -0.05 -11.89 -6.01
N ILE A 308 0.23 -13.19 -6.14
CA ILE A 308 1.60 -13.70 -6.24
C ILE A 308 2.28 -13.19 -7.53
N GLN A 309 1.55 -13.17 -8.65
CA GLN A 309 2.06 -12.66 -9.92
C GLN A 309 2.11 -11.13 -9.99
N GLY A 310 1.56 -10.41 -9.00
CA GLY A 310 1.55 -8.94 -8.98
C GLY A 310 0.55 -8.30 -9.95
N VAL A 311 -0.54 -9.02 -10.24
CA VAL A 311 -1.67 -8.49 -11.01
C VAL A 311 -2.33 -7.34 -10.23
N ALA A 312 -2.63 -6.25 -10.92
CA ALA A 312 -3.22 -5.06 -10.32
C ALA A 312 -4.74 -5.19 -10.17
N HIS A 313 -5.39 -5.89 -11.09
CA HIS A 313 -6.85 -6.04 -11.12
C HIS A 313 -7.30 -7.30 -11.85
N ILE A 314 -8.51 -7.79 -11.55
CA ILE A 314 -9.16 -8.89 -12.27
C ILE A 314 -10.43 -8.35 -12.94
N LEU A 315 -10.46 -8.42 -14.27
CA LEU A 315 -11.63 -8.08 -15.06
C LEU A 315 -12.44 -9.37 -15.33
N PRO A 316 -13.63 -9.54 -14.73
CA PRO A 316 -14.50 -10.67 -15.06
C PRO A 316 -15.00 -10.56 -16.50
N HIS A 317 -15.15 -11.70 -17.17
CA HIS A 317 -15.66 -11.79 -18.53
C HIS A 317 -17.01 -12.53 -18.60
N PRO A 318 -18.00 -12.01 -19.37
CA PRO A 318 -17.95 -10.76 -20.13
C PRO A 318 -18.05 -9.52 -19.22
N GLY A 319 -17.11 -8.60 -19.37
CA GLY A 319 -17.13 -7.30 -18.71
C GLY A 319 -17.91 -6.30 -19.55
N THR A 320 -18.73 -5.46 -18.90
CA THR A 320 -19.37 -4.31 -19.57
C THR A 320 -18.34 -3.18 -19.77
N GLU A 321 -18.68 -2.22 -20.63
CA GLU A 321 -17.88 -0.99 -20.78
C GLU A 321 -17.67 -0.29 -19.43
N ASP A 322 -18.71 -0.18 -18.61
CA ASP A 322 -18.63 0.42 -17.28
C ASP A 322 -17.63 -0.31 -16.37
N THR A 323 -17.65 -1.65 -16.38
CA THR A 323 -16.70 -2.44 -15.57
C THR A 323 -15.26 -2.26 -16.05
N ILE A 324 -15.03 -2.13 -17.36
CA ILE A 324 -13.70 -1.86 -17.92
C ILE A 324 -13.20 -0.47 -17.49
N VAL A 325 -14.05 0.57 -17.63
CA VAL A 325 -13.71 1.94 -17.25
C VAL A 325 -13.46 2.05 -15.75
N GLN A 326 -14.32 1.43 -14.94
CA GLN A 326 -14.16 1.41 -13.49
C GLN A 326 -12.85 0.71 -13.07
N THR A 327 -12.49 -0.39 -13.72
CA THR A 327 -11.21 -1.09 -13.52
C THR A 327 -10.03 -0.16 -13.76
N MET A 328 -10.07 0.63 -14.83
CA MET A 328 -9.02 1.59 -15.14
C MET A 328 -8.87 2.67 -14.06
N HIS A 329 -9.98 3.24 -13.58
CA HIS A 329 -9.95 4.24 -12.50
C HIS A 329 -9.41 3.68 -11.19
N GLU A 330 -9.76 2.44 -10.84
CA GLU A 330 -9.25 1.82 -9.62
C GLU A 330 -7.73 1.61 -9.64
N ILE A 331 -7.17 1.31 -10.81
CA ILE A 331 -5.73 1.11 -10.98
C ILE A 331 -4.98 2.43 -11.08
N LEU A 332 -5.44 3.35 -11.94
CA LEU A 332 -4.73 4.57 -12.26
C LEU A 332 -4.92 5.66 -11.20
N ASP A 333 -6.09 5.71 -10.57
CA ASP A 333 -6.47 6.80 -9.67
C ASP A 333 -6.57 6.36 -8.21
N ALA A 334 -6.94 5.12 -7.89
CA ALA A 334 -7.21 4.74 -6.50
C ALA A 334 -6.05 4.02 -5.81
N PHE A 335 -5.20 3.27 -6.54
CA PHE A 335 -4.09 2.47 -5.98
C PHE A 335 -4.53 1.62 -4.78
N VAL A 336 -5.65 0.92 -4.94
CA VAL A 336 -6.22 0.01 -3.93
C VAL A 336 -5.68 -1.41 -4.20
N PRO A 337 -5.28 -2.18 -3.16
CA PRO A 337 -4.84 -3.56 -3.35
C PRO A 337 -5.91 -4.44 -4.01
N LEU A 338 -5.49 -5.33 -4.90
CA LEU A 338 -6.39 -6.24 -5.65
C LEU A 338 -7.40 -6.95 -4.75
N ARG A 339 -6.93 -7.57 -3.66
CA ARG A 339 -7.79 -8.30 -2.71
C ARG A 339 -8.88 -7.43 -2.11
N ALA A 340 -8.58 -6.17 -1.80
CA ALA A 340 -9.58 -5.24 -1.27
C ALA A 340 -10.71 -5.01 -2.29
N LEU A 341 -10.36 -4.83 -3.57
CA LEU A 341 -11.33 -4.60 -4.64
C LEU A 341 -12.19 -5.84 -4.95
N VAL A 342 -11.59 -7.04 -4.91
CA VAL A 342 -12.33 -8.29 -5.14
C VAL A 342 -13.32 -8.55 -4.00
N LEU A 343 -12.88 -8.37 -2.75
CA LEU A 343 -13.72 -8.62 -1.58
C LEU A 343 -14.82 -7.58 -1.39
N GLU A 344 -14.55 -6.29 -1.70
CA GLU A 344 -15.58 -5.24 -1.70
C GLU A 344 -16.73 -5.58 -2.66
N ARG A 345 -16.41 -6.12 -3.86
CA ARG A 345 -17.41 -6.55 -4.84
C ARG A 345 -18.19 -7.78 -4.40
N ALA A 346 -17.51 -8.77 -3.83
CA ALA A 346 -18.15 -9.96 -3.30
C ALA A 346 -19.16 -9.60 -2.19
N ALA A 347 -18.84 -8.63 -1.33
CA ALA A 347 -19.72 -8.13 -0.29
C ALA A 347 -20.89 -7.27 -0.83
N GLY A 348 -20.75 -6.65 -2.01
CA GLY A 348 -21.79 -5.84 -2.64
C GLY A 348 -22.77 -6.61 -3.53
N GLY A 349 -22.54 -7.90 -3.77
CA GLY A 349 -23.36 -8.78 -4.61
C GLY A 349 -24.34 -9.68 -3.85
N ALA A 350 -24.53 -9.47 -2.54
CA ALA A 350 -25.43 -10.23 -1.67
C ALA A 350 -26.74 -9.48 -1.38
#